data_AF-A0A9Q0NKL7-F1
#
_entry.id   AF-A0A9Q0NKL7-F1
#
_cell.length_a   1.000
_cell.length_b   1.000
_cell.length_c   1.000
_cell.angle_alpha   90.00
_cell.angle_beta   90.00
_cell.angle_gamma   90.00
#
_symmetry.space_group_name_H-M   'P 1'
#
loop_
_entity.id
_entity.type
_entity.pdbx_description
1 polymer ?
#
loop_
_entity_poly.entity_id
_entity_poly.type
_entity_poly.pdbx_seq_one_letter_code
_entity_poly.pdbx_strand_id
1 'polypeptide(L)'
;MSKYKEETIHCDVSNEMLHFDVYEQRLGPDATLNFYEIAYEADPLATLFLNEFKVVETCVDVNAAVDTYIAQIREPESGGASNEWNWPGETLSKLKFPLMKAILDKLATLKLPI
;
A
#
# COMPACT_ATOMS: atom_id res chain seq x y z
N MET A 1 -5.39 9.80 -14.87
CA MET A 1 -5.84 10.61 -13.72
C MET A 1 -5.95 12.12 -14.03
N SER A 2 -6.34 12.53 -15.24
CA SER A 2 -6.33 13.97 -15.60
C SER A 2 -7.44 14.81 -14.96
N LYS A 3 -8.54 14.18 -14.53
CA LYS A 3 -9.72 14.88 -13.98
C LYS A 3 -9.49 15.51 -12.61
N TYR A 4 -8.67 14.88 -11.76
CA TYR A 4 -8.39 15.29 -10.38
C TYR A 4 -6.93 15.68 -10.18
N LYS A 5 -6.19 15.86 -11.28
CA LYS A 5 -4.80 16.25 -11.27
C LYS A 5 -4.66 17.57 -10.52
N GLU A 6 -3.71 17.66 -9.59
CA GLU A 6 -3.51 18.82 -8.68
C GLU A 6 -4.64 19.06 -7.66
N GLU A 7 -5.76 18.33 -7.72
CA GLU A 7 -6.82 18.36 -6.70
C GLU A 7 -6.63 17.28 -5.63
N THR A 8 -5.85 16.23 -5.94
CA THR A 8 -5.52 15.13 -5.01
C THR A 8 -4.02 15.07 -4.77
N ILE A 9 -3.59 15.18 -3.51
CA ILE A 9 -2.19 15.03 -3.10
C ILE A 9 -1.76 13.57 -2.97
N HIS A 10 -2.71 12.66 -2.76
CA HIS A 10 -2.49 11.23 -2.50
C HIS A 10 -3.52 10.38 -3.26
N CYS A 11 -3.12 9.20 -3.72
CA CYS A 11 -3.98 8.25 -4.41
C CYS A 11 -3.69 6.81 -3.97
N ASP A 12 -4.68 6.13 -3.42
CA ASP A 12 -4.65 4.68 -3.25
C ASP A 12 -4.80 4.03 -4.63
N VAL A 13 -3.70 3.54 -5.22
CA VAL A 13 -3.68 2.96 -6.57
C VAL A 13 -4.19 1.53 -6.55
N SER A 14 -3.81 0.78 -5.52
CA SER A 14 -4.26 -0.58 -5.29
C SER A 14 -4.81 -0.72 -3.87
N ASN A 15 -5.89 -1.47 -3.73
CA ASN A 15 -6.58 -1.71 -2.48
C ASN A 15 -6.58 -3.21 -2.19
N GLU A 16 -5.95 -3.60 -1.09
CA GLU A 16 -6.00 -4.95 -0.50
C GLU A 16 -5.38 -6.07 -1.35
N MET A 17 -4.37 -5.75 -2.14
CA MET A 17 -3.75 -6.70 -3.07
C MET A 17 -3.06 -7.88 -2.39
N LEU A 18 -2.61 -7.74 -1.12
CA LEU A 18 -1.99 -8.86 -0.40
C LEU A 18 -3.02 -9.95 -0.06
N HIS A 19 -4.30 -9.58 0.02
CA HIS A 19 -5.39 -10.51 0.31
C HIS A 19 -6.08 -11.01 -0.96
N PHE A 20 -6.07 -10.23 -2.04
CA PHE A 20 -6.82 -10.52 -3.26
C PHE A 20 -6.00 -10.27 -4.52
N ASP A 21 -5.95 -11.27 -5.40
CA ASP A 21 -5.22 -11.28 -6.67
C ASP A 21 -6.16 -11.16 -7.88
N VAL A 22 -7.33 -10.52 -7.71
CA VAL A 22 -8.39 -10.49 -8.72
C VAL A 22 -7.94 -9.83 -10.02
N TYR A 23 -7.08 -8.80 -9.93
CA TYR A 23 -6.55 -8.12 -11.11
C TYR A 23 -5.48 -8.97 -11.79
N GLU A 24 -4.61 -9.60 -11.02
CA GLU A 24 -3.54 -10.47 -11.50
C GLU A 24 -4.09 -11.67 -12.25
N GLN A 25 -5.14 -12.28 -11.70
CA GLN A 25 -5.85 -13.40 -12.34
C GLN A 25 -6.51 -13.03 -13.67
N ARG A 26 -6.92 -11.76 -13.84
CA ARG A 26 -7.69 -11.32 -15.03
C ARG A 26 -6.87 -10.59 -16.08
N LEU A 27 -5.85 -9.86 -15.66
CA LEU A 27 -5.07 -8.94 -16.48
C LEU A 27 -3.60 -9.35 -16.58
N GLY A 28 -3.16 -10.35 -15.82
CA GLY A 28 -1.80 -10.87 -15.81
C GLY A 28 -1.01 -10.49 -14.55
N PRO A 29 0.11 -11.17 -14.27
CA PRO A 29 0.87 -11.01 -13.03
C PRO A 29 1.35 -9.57 -12.75
N ASP A 30 1.57 -8.78 -13.80
CA ASP A 30 2.08 -7.41 -13.69
C ASP A 30 0.95 -6.36 -13.66
N ALA A 31 -0.31 -6.76 -13.49
CA ALA A 31 -1.47 -5.86 -13.54
C ALA A 31 -1.35 -4.69 -12.57
N THR A 32 -1.03 -4.97 -11.30
CA THR A 32 -0.85 -3.92 -10.30
C THR A 32 0.32 -3.00 -10.64
N LEU A 33 1.47 -3.55 -11.08
CA LEU A 33 2.62 -2.73 -11.50
C LEU A 33 2.22 -1.74 -12.61
N ASN A 34 1.51 -2.22 -13.63
CA ASN A 34 1.00 -1.39 -14.72
C ASN A 34 0.05 -0.28 -14.22
N PHE A 35 -0.73 -0.52 -13.17
CA PHE A 35 -1.58 0.52 -12.58
C PHE A 35 -0.76 1.65 -11.94
N TYR A 36 0.31 1.31 -11.22
CA TYR A 36 1.23 2.29 -10.63
C TYR A 36 1.94 3.09 -11.72
N GLU A 37 2.41 2.46 -12.79
CA GLU A 37 3.04 3.14 -13.92
C GLU A 37 2.06 4.13 -14.57
N ILE A 38 0.83 3.71 -14.89
CA ILE A 38 -0.19 4.56 -15.49
C ILE A 38 -0.59 5.73 -14.56
N ALA A 39 -0.68 5.47 -13.26
CA ALA A 39 -1.00 6.50 -12.26
C ALA A 39 0.12 7.54 -12.19
N TYR A 40 1.37 7.09 -12.12
CA TYR A 40 2.56 7.94 -12.10
C TYR A 40 2.70 8.77 -13.38
N GLU A 41 2.53 8.17 -14.55
CA GLU A 41 2.56 8.91 -15.83
C GLU A 41 1.47 9.99 -15.92
N ALA A 42 0.30 9.73 -15.33
CA ALA A 42 -0.81 10.67 -15.36
C ALA A 42 -0.59 11.86 -14.39
N ASP A 43 -0.08 11.59 -13.19
CA ASP A 43 0.22 12.60 -12.19
C ASP A 43 1.50 12.26 -11.39
N PRO A 44 2.69 12.67 -11.89
CA PRO A 44 3.95 12.38 -11.22
C PRO A 44 4.14 13.11 -9.89
N LEU A 45 3.27 14.10 -9.59
CA LEU A 45 3.30 14.85 -8.34
C LEU A 45 2.41 14.20 -7.26
N ALA A 46 1.49 13.33 -7.67
CA ALA A 46 0.66 12.61 -6.75
C ALA A 46 1.45 11.50 -6.07
N THR A 47 1.28 11.40 -4.78
CA THR A 47 1.84 10.33 -3.99
C THR A 47 0.98 9.08 -4.11
N LEU A 48 1.57 7.93 -4.44
CA LEU A 48 0.83 6.71 -4.73
C LEU A 48 0.89 5.75 -3.54
N PHE A 49 -0.25 5.19 -3.16
CA PHE A 49 -0.40 4.36 -1.98
C PHE A 49 -0.87 2.95 -2.33
N LEU A 50 -0.32 1.98 -1.59
CA LEU A 50 -0.89 0.64 -1.42
C LEU A 50 -1.65 0.62 -0.10
N ASN A 51 -2.98 0.65 -0.19
CA ASN A 51 -3.85 0.52 0.98
C ASN A 51 -4.05 -0.96 1.32
N GLU A 52 -3.83 -1.34 2.59
CA GLU A 52 -3.91 -2.73 3.03
C GLU A 52 -4.39 -2.82 4.49
N PHE A 53 -5.38 -3.69 4.74
CA PHE A 53 -5.88 -3.94 6.09
C PHE A 53 -5.01 -4.97 6.80
N LYS A 54 -5.15 -5.09 8.12
CA LYS A 54 -4.45 -6.10 8.95
C LYS A 54 -2.93 -6.00 9.05
N VAL A 55 -2.28 -5.13 8.30
CA VAL A 55 -0.83 -4.92 8.37
C VAL A 55 -0.36 -4.54 9.78
N VAL A 56 -1.16 -3.74 10.52
CA VAL A 56 -0.76 -3.16 11.82
C VAL A 56 -1.49 -3.75 13.03
N GLU A 57 -2.69 -4.32 12.86
CA GLU A 57 -3.51 -4.81 14.00
C GLU A 57 -3.29 -6.27 14.36
N THR A 58 -2.76 -7.10 13.46
CA THR A 58 -2.67 -8.54 13.68
C THR A 58 -1.31 -9.13 13.32
N CYS A 59 -0.98 -10.22 14.00
CA CYS A 59 0.18 -11.06 13.74
C CYS A 59 -0.21 -12.46 13.23
N VAL A 60 -1.51 -12.67 12.98
CA VAL A 60 -2.08 -13.97 12.61
C VAL A 60 -2.31 -14.07 11.11
N ASP A 61 -2.47 -12.92 10.44
CA ASP A 61 -2.61 -12.89 9.00
C ASP A 61 -1.23 -12.97 8.34
N VAL A 62 -0.94 -14.13 7.74
CA VAL A 62 0.35 -14.39 7.07
C VAL A 62 0.47 -13.60 5.77
N ASN A 63 -0.66 -13.26 5.13
CA ASN A 63 -0.67 -12.51 3.89
C ASN A 63 -0.41 -11.02 4.14
N ALA A 64 -0.99 -10.47 5.21
CA ALA A 64 -0.81 -9.08 5.62
C ALA A 64 0.37 -8.83 6.56
N ALA A 65 1.34 -9.74 6.65
CA ALA A 65 2.50 -9.52 7.51
C ALA A 65 3.28 -8.27 7.04
N VAL A 66 3.76 -7.46 7.99
CA VAL A 66 4.50 -6.21 7.66
C VAL A 66 5.68 -6.45 6.71
N ASP A 67 6.35 -7.60 6.80
CA ASP A 67 7.46 -7.93 5.87
C ASP A 67 6.98 -8.23 4.45
N THR A 68 5.81 -8.87 4.30
CA THR A 68 5.15 -9.08 3.00
C THR A 68 4.76 -7.74 2.38
N TYR A 69 4.18 -6.85 3.20
CA TYR A 69 3.85 -5.49 2.76
C TYR A 69 5.09 -4.70 2.31
N ILE A 70 6.18 -4.76 3.10
CA ILE A 70 7.45 -4.10 2.75
C ILE A 70 8.04 -4.65 1.45
N ALA A 71 7.95 -5.96 1.21
CA ALA A 71 8.38 -6.55 -0.04
C ALA A 71 7.57 -6.00 -1.23
N GLN A 72 6.25 -5.88 -1.06
CA GLN A 72 5.35 -5.42 -2.12
C GLN A 72 5.54 -3.96 -2.49
N ILE A 73 5.77 -3.06 -1.52
CA ILE A 73 5.99 -1.63 -1.82
C ILE A 73 7.37 -1.35 -2.43
N ARG A 74 8.37 -2.21 -2.18
CA ARG A 74 9.71 -2.09 -2.77
C ARG A 74 9.80 -2.60 -4.20
N GLU A 75 8.88 -3.46 -4.62
CA GLU A 75 8.89 -4.02 -5.97
C GLU A 75 8.64 -2.91 -7.04
N PRO A 76 7.70 -1.96 -6.84
CA PRO A 76 7.49 -0.83 -7.77
C PRO A 76 8.49 0.32 -7.66
N GLU A 77 9.34 0.38 -6.63
CA GLU A 77 10.45 1.36 -6.56
C GLU A 77 11.44 1.18 -7.74
N SER A 78 11.43 0.01 -8.39
CA SER A 78 12.19 -0.25 -9.63
C SER A 78 11.63 0.44 -10.89
N GLY A 79 10.37 0.90 -10.85
CA GLY A 79 9.66 1.61 -11.92
C GLY A 79 9.47 3.12 -11.69
N GLY A 80 10.01 3.69 -10.61
CA GLY A 80 9.94 5.13 -10.31
C GLY A 80 8.72 5.59 -9.54
N ALA A 81 7.85 4.69 -9.08
CA ALA A 81 6.73 4.99 -8.20
C ALA A 81 7.14 4.79 -6.72
N SER A 82 6.90 5.79 -5.88
CA SER A 82 6.96 5.63 -4.41
C SER A 82 5.61 5.09 -3.93
N ASN A 83 5.60 3.92 -3.32
CA ASN A 83 4.41 3.29 -2.77
C ASN A 83 4.30 3.54 -1.27
N GLU A 84 3.19 4.12 -0.83
CA GLU A 84 2.97 4.53 0.56
C GLU A 84 1.83 3.75 1.23
N TRP A 85 1.73 3.80 2.56
CA TRP A 85 0.78 2.99 3.33
C TRP A 85 -0.39 3.80 3.87
N ASN A 86 -1.59 3.20 3.88
CA ASN A 86 -2.80 3.76 4.47
C ASN A 86 -3.50 2.71 5.37
N TRP A 87 -4.16 3.18 6.44
CA TRP A 87 -4.81 2.35 7.45
C TRP A 87 -6.35 2.45 7.39
N PRO A 88 -7.08 1.35 7.10
CA PRO A 88 -8.53 1.42 7.00
C PRO A 88 -9.27 1.38 8.36
N GLY A 89 -8.62 0.93 9.44
CA GLY A 89 -9.17 0.91 10.80
C GLY A 89 -10.14 -0.24 11.12
N GLU A 90 -9.76 -1.13 12.06
CA GLU A 90 -10.70 -2.07 12.70
C GLU A 90 -11.24 -1.60 14.08
N THR A 91 -12.21 -2.34 14.60
CA THR A 91 -12.89 -2.09 15.89
C THR A 91 -11.91 -2.07 17.08
N LEU A 92 -11.97 -1.01 17.90
CA LEU A 92 -11.06 -0.70 19.02
C LEU A 92 -10.81 -1.84 20.03
N SER A 93 -11.73 -2.80 20.16
CA SER A 93 -11.68 -3.87 21.17
C SER A 93 -10.61 -4.95 20.93
N LYS A 94 -9.98 -4.97 19.74
CA LYS A 94 -8.91 -5.93 19.38
C LYS A 94 -7.54 -5.29 19.21
N LEU A 95 -7.41 -3.98 19.43
CA LEU A 95 -6.17 -3.25 19.16
C LEU A 95 -5.08 -3.63 20.15
N LYS A 96 -3.98 -4.17 19.61
CA LYS A 96 -2.75 -4.45 20.35
C LYS A 96 -1.81 -3.25 20.24
N PHE A 97 -2.04 -2.19 21.01
CA PHE A 97 -1.27 -0.93 20.90
C PHE A 97 0.26 -1.11 20.87
N PRO A 98 0.89 -1.99 21.68
CA PRO A 98 2.34 -2.20 21.58
C PRO A 98 2.78 -2.84 20.26
N LEU A 99 1.98 -3.77 19.72
CA LEU A 99 2.22 -4.38 18.42
C LEU A 99 2.09 -3.34 17.30
N MET A 100 1.00 -2.57 17.33
CA MET A 100 0.77 -1.51 16.35
C MET A 100 1.92 -0.50 16.35
N LYS A 101 2.35 -0.06 17.54
CA LYS A 101 3.51 0.82 17.67
C LYS A 101 4.78 0.20 17.08
N ALA A 102 5.08 -1.06 17.40
CA ALA A 102 6.27 -1.73 16.87
C ALA A 102 6.25 -1.85 15.34
N ILE A 103 5.08 -2.10 14.75
CA ILE A 103 4.90 -2.19 13.30
C ILE A 103 5.04 -0.80 12.66
N LEU A 104 4.41 0.23 13.23
CA LEU A 104 4.56 1.62 12.77
C LEU A 104 6.02 2.10 12.88
N ASP A 105 6.71 1.78 13.99
CA ASP A 105 8.13 2.09 14.16
C ASP A 105 8.99 1.38 13.10
N LYS A 106 8.62 0.15 12.69
CA LYS A 106 9.29 -0.59 11.60
C LYS A 106 9.01 0.06 10.23
N LEU A 107 7.76 0.42 9.93
CA LEU A 107 7.42 1.13 8.69
C LEU A 107 8.13 2.49 8.61
N ALA A 108 8.28 3.19 9.75
CA ALA A 108 9.00 4.48 9.83
C ALA A 108 10.47 4.37 9.42
N THR A 109 11.08 3.19 9.51
CA THR A 109 12.45 2.97 9.03
C THR A 109 12.59 3.11 7.51
N LEU A 110 11.50 2.98 6.77
CA LEU A 110 11.46 3.11 5.30
C LEU A 110 11.49 4.56 4.86
N LYS A 111 11.25 5.52 5.76
CA LYS A 111 11.15 6.96 5.48
C LYS A 111 10.08 7.32 4.43
N LEU A 112 9.08 6.44 4.31
CA LEU A 112 7.86 6.70 3.59
C LEU A 112 6.84 7.36 4.55
N PRO A 113 5.93 8.21 4.06
CA PRO A 113 4.77 8.66 4.82
C PRO A 113 3.93 7.48 5.34
N ILE A 114 3.36 7.67 6.55
CA ILE A 114 2.62 6.68 7.34
C ILE A 114 1.46 7.38 8.03
#